data_AF-A0A357LD68-F1
#
_entry.id   AF-A0A357LD68-F1
#
_cell.length_a   1.000
_cell.length_b   1.000
_cell.length_c   1.000
_cell.angle_alpha   90.00
_cell.angle_beta   90.00
_cell.angle_gamma   90.00
#
_symmetry.space_group_name_H-M   'P 1'
#
loop_
_entity.id
_entity.type
_entity.pdbx_description
1 polymer ?
#
loop_
_entity_poly.entity_id
_entity_poly.type
_entity_poly.pdbx_seq_one_letter_code
_entity_poly.pdbx_strand_id
1 'polypeptide(L)'
;MDPRKNPYTPGAGAKPPDLTGRDDIIERISIALDRLRAGRSSRSVVLYGLRGVGKTVLLNTMRRDAEARGVATAMIEAPEGRSLPALLVPTLRAALLKLSHGEALRDKLKRSMQALAGFAKALKVKYGDIEVGVEFPAEPGLADSGDLEFDLVDLFAAVGAAAAERKTAFAFFIDELQYVEKRQLAALISALHRSGQDNAPVT
;
A
#
# COMPACT_ATOMS: atom_id res chain seq x y z
N MET A 1 -5.22 5.89 32.87
CA MET A 1 -3.89 6.51 32.62
C MET A 1 -3.96 7.97 33.06
N ASP A 2 -2.93 8.49 33.72
CA ASP A 2 -2.85 9.89 34.17
C ASP A 2 -2.64 10.83 32.96
N PRO A 3 -3.58 11.75 32.66
CA PRO A 3 -3.45 12.70 31.55
C PRO A 3 -2.19 13.58 31.65
N ARG A 4 -1.64 13.78 32.86
CA ARG A 4 -0.41 14.56 33.10
C ARG A 4 0.87 13.81 32.74
N LYS A 5 0.78 12.48 32.57
CA LYS A 5 1.87 11.61 32.11
C LYS A 5 1.69 11.17 30.67
N ASN A 6 0.75 11.77 29.95
CA ASN A 6 0.50 11.45 28.55
C ASN A 6 1.58 12.14 27.68
N PRO A 7 2.48 11.38 27.02
CA PRO A 7 3.51 11.96 26.15
C PRO A 7 2.94 12.50 24.83
N TYR A 8 1.67 12.22 24.51
CA TYR A 8 0.98 12.82 23.37
C TYR A 8 0.70 14.30 23.66
N THR A 9 1.46 15.19 23.02
CA THR A 9 1.19 16.63 23.03
C THR A 9 0.41 16.98 21.76
N PRO A 10 -0.87 17.39 21.86
CA PRO A 10 -1.61 17.89 20.71
C PRO A 10 -1.13 19.32 20.43
N GLY A 11 -0.08 19.46 19.64
CA GLY A 11 0.45 20.75 19.19
C GLY A 11 1.01 20.62 17.77
N ALA A 12 0.61 21.54 16.88
CA ALA A 12 1.11 21.61 15.51
C ALA A 12 2.60 22.02 15.51
N GLY A 13 3.50 21.04 15.66
CA GLY A 13 4.94 21.25 15.48
C GLY A 13 5.86 20.44 16.41
N ALA A 14 5.36 19.94 17.55
CA ALA A 14 6.17 19.09 18.43
C ALA A 14 6.23 17.66 17.88
N LYS A 15 7.43 17.20 17.51
CA LYS A 15 7.66 15.83 17.06
C LYS A 15 7.36 14.87 18.22
N PRO A 16 6.49 13.84 18.07
CA PRO A 16 6.28 12.83 19.11
C PRO A 16 7.61 12.27 19.62
N PRO A 17 7.76 12.00 20.94
CA PRO A 17 9.00 11.46 21.49
C PRO A 17 9.52 10.22 20.74
N ASP A 18 8.58 9.39 20.28
CA ASP A 18 8.79 8.18 19.47
C ASP A 18 9.49 8.39 18.12
N LEU A 19 9.64 9.64 17.66
CA LEU A 19 10.28 10.00 16.39
C LEU A 19 11.66 10.65 16.55
N THR A 20 12.15 10.82 17.78
CA THR A 20 13.48 11.35 18.05
C THR A 20 14.54 10.41 17.49
N GLY A 21 15.49 10.93 16.70
CA GLY A 21 16.57 10.14 16.10
C GLY A 21 16.14 9.21 14.97
N ARG A 22 14.99 9.51 14.31
CA ARG A 22 14.48 8.75 13.15
C ARG A 22 14.40 9.55 11.86
N ASP A 23 15.03 10.73 11.86
CA ASP A 23 15.03 11.67 10.73
C ASP A 23 15.71 11.07 9.48
N ASP A 24 16.78 10.29 9.68
CA ASP A 24 17.50 9.58 8.64
C ASP A 24 16.61 8.55 7.93
N ILE A 25 15.78 7.81 8.68
CA ILE A 25 14.86 6.83 8.13
C ILE A 25 13.78 7.55 7.30
N ILE A 26 13.19 8.62 7.85
CA ILE A 26 12.16 9.41 7.14
C ILE A 26 12.72 9.97 5.84
N GLU A 27 13.90 10.59 5.88
CA GLU A 27 14.57 11.15 4.70
C GLU A 27 14.88 10.08 3.65
N ARG A 28 15.39 8.91 4.08
CA ARG A 28 15.67 7.80 3.16
C ARG A 28 14.41 7.32 2.43
N ILE A 29 13.27 7.26 3.12
CA ILE A 29 11.99 6.88 2.53
C ILE A 29 11.50 7.97 1.58
N SER A 30 11.60 9.24 1.96
CA SER A 30 11.29 10.36 1.06
C SER A 30 12.08 10.25 -0.26
N ILE A 31 13.40 10.09 -0.18
CA ILE A 31 14.27 9.95 -1.36
C ILE A 31 13.85 8.75 -2.21
N ALA A 32 13.50 7.63 -1.58
CA ALA A 32 13.04 6.43 -2.28
C ALA A 32 11.74 6.70 -3.07
N LEU A 33 10.78 7.40 -2.46
CA LEU A 33 9.50 7.77 -3.09
C LEU A 33 9.69 8.77 -4.23
N ASP A 34 10.57 9.76 -4.07
CA ASP A 34 10.88 10.73 -5.14
C ASP A 34 11.53 10.04 -6.34
N ARG A 35 12.42 9.06 -6.10
CA ARG A 35 12.99 8.20 -7.15
C ARG A 35 11.93 7.35 -7.84
N LEU A 36 11.03 6.74 -7.08
CA LEU A 36 9.95 5.91 -7.61
C LEU A 36 9.03 6.70 -8.55
N ARG A 37 8.66 7.92 -8.17
CA ARG A 37 7.91 8.86 -9.02
C ARG A 37 8.63 9.21 -10.32
N ALA A 38 9.97 9.24 -10.29
CA ALA A 38 10.80 9.47 -11.46
C ALA A 38 11.01 8.19 -12.32
N GLY A 39 10.25 7.12 -12.07
CA GLY A 39 10.36 5.85 -12.80
C GLY A 39 11.66 5.10 -12.51
N ARG A 40 12.26 5.32 -11.33
CA ARG A 40 13.48 4.63 -10.91
C ARG A 40 13.14 3.67 -9.79
N SER A 41 13.65 2.45 -9.88
CA SER A 41 13.48 1.46 -8.83
C SER A 41 13.99 1.96 -7.47
N SER A 42 13.22 1.64 -6.43
CA SER A 42 13.53 1.81 -5.02
C SER A 42 13.35 0.48 -4.29
N ARG A 43 14.03 0.29 -3.17
CA ARG A 43 13.86 -0.91 -2.34
C ARG A 43 12.78 -0.67 -1.31
N SER A 44 11.88 -1.63 -1.13
CA SER A 44 10.96 -1.69 0.01
C SER A 44 11.75 -1.72 1.32
N VAL A 45 11.15 -1.18 2.39
CA VAL A 45 11.77 -1.10 3.72
C VAL A 45 10.89 -1.82 4.73
N VAL A 46 11.51 -2.66 5.55
CA VAL A 46 10.86 -3.32 6.68
C VAL A 46 11.41 -2.73 7.97
N LEU A 47 10.52 -2.19 8.79
CA LEU A 47 10.86 -1.64 10.11
C LEU A 47 10.67 -2.73 11.17
N TYR A 48 11.74 -3.12 11.85
CA TYR A 48 11.69 -4.09 12.95
C TYR A 48 12.15 -3.45 14.26
N GLY A 49 11.69 -4.01 15.38
CA GLY A 49 11.99 -3.52 16.72
C GLY A 49 10.94 -3.97 17.74
N LEU A 50 11.22 -3.74 19.02
CA LEU A 50 10.34 -4.14 20.11
C LEU A 50 8.95 -3.49 20.01
N ARG A 51 7.96 -4.07 20.69
CA ARG A 51 6.62 -3.46 20.81
C ARG A 51 6.73 -2.15 21.59
N GLY A 52 5.94 -1.16 21.22
CA GLY A 52 5.88 0.12 21.93
C GLY A 52 6.99 1.12 21.60
N VAL A 53 7.93 0.80 20.70
CA VAL A 53 8.96 1.77 20.24
C VAL A 53 8.42 2.79 19.21
N GLY A 54 7.11 2.86 18.97
CA GLY A 54 6.52 3.83 18.03
C GLY A 54 6.72 3.52 16.54
N LYS A 55 6.83 2.25 16.14
CA LYS A 55 6.92 1.85 14.71
C LYS A 55 5.69 2.32 13.92
N THR A 56 4.50 2.11 14.47
CA THR A 56 3.22 2.57 13.90
C THR A 56 3.16 4.10 13.74
N VAL A 57 3.67 4.84 14.73
CA VAL A 57 3.75 6.31 14.68
C VAL A 57 4.69 6.74 13.55
N LEU A 58 5.84 6.08 13.42
CA LEU A 58 6.79 6.34 12.35
C LEU A 58 6.20 6.01 10.97
N LEU A 59 5.57 4.85 10.80
CA LEU A 59 4.94 4.42 9.54
C LEU A 59 3.85 5.41 9.11
N ASN A 60 3.01 5.86 10.05
CA ASN A 60 2.00 6.89 9.78
C ASN A 60 2.60 8.25 9.44
N THR A 61 3.73 8.61 10.04
CA THR A 61 4.43 9.85 9.74
C THR A 61 4.97 9.83 8.31
N MET A 62 5.64 8.75 7.92
CA MET A 62 6.11 8.56 6.54
C MET A 62 4.97 8.58 5.54
N ARG A 63 3.83 7.94 5.85
CA ARG A 63 2.64 7.95 5.01
C ARG A 63 2.11 9.37 4.79
N ARG A 64 1.99 10.16 5.86
CA ARG A 64 1.54 11.56 5.77
C ARG A 64 2.50 12.43 4.95
N ASP A 65 3.81 12.22 5.11
CA ASP A 65 4.82 12.92 4.31
C ASP A 65 4.72 12.54 2.82
N ALA A 66 4.53 11.25 2.52
CA ALA A 66 4.30 10.77 1.17
C ALA A 66 3.05 11.41 0.54
N GLU A 67 1.92 11.44 1.25
CA GLU A 67 0.69 12.09 0.80
C GLU A 67 0.89 13.60 0.56
N ALA A 68 1.60 14.30 1.46
CA ALA A 68 1.93 15.71 1.31
C ALA A 68 2.78 16.01 0.06
N ARG A 69 3.58 15.03 -0.38
CA ARG A 69 4.36 15.08 -1.63
C ARG A 69 3.56 14.69 -2.87
N GLY A 70 2.29 14.32 -2.72
CA GLY A 70 1.39 13.90 -3.79
C GLY A 70 1.52 12.43 -4.17
N VAL A 71 2.13 11.59 -3.33
CA VAL A 71 2.17 10.12 -3.51
C VAL A 71 0.82 9.52 -3.10
N ALA A 72 0.27 8.63 -3.91
CA ALA A 72 -0.91 7.85 -3.54
C ALA A 72 -0.52 6.78 -2.52
N THR A 73 -1.29 6.63 -1.44
CA THR A 73 -0.94 5.68 -0.38
C THR A 73 -2.08 4.73 -0.01
N ALA A 74 -1.70 3.53 0.42
CA ALA A 74 -2.59 2.54 1.03
C ALA A 74 -2.04 2.16 2.40
N MET A 75 -2.79 2.45 3.47
CA MET A 75 -2.47 2.01 4.82
C MET A 75 -3.19 0.70 5.12
N ILE A 76 -2.43 -0.32 5.48
CA ILE A 76 -2.93 -1.67 5.80
C ILE A 76 -2.47 -2.00 7.20
N GLU A 77 -3.40 -2.41 8.06
CA GLU A 77 -3.09 -3.05 9.32
C GLU A 77 -3.39 -4.54 9.14
N ALA A 78 -2.41 -5.40 9.41
CA ALA A 78 -2.55 -6.84 9.24
C ALA A 78 -2.91 -7.50 10.59
N PRO A 79 -4.20 -7.67 10.93
CA PRO A 79 -4.57 -8.39 12.14
C PRO A 79 -4.34 -9.90 11.98
N GLU A 80 -4.24 -10.58 13.12
CA GLU A 80 -4.23 -12.04 13.15
C GLU A 80 -5.51 -12.62 12.48
N GLY A 81 -5.33 -13.67 11.68
CA GLY A 81 -6.44 -14.45 11.11
C GLY A 81 -7.16 -13.85 9.89
N ARG A 82 -6.71 -12.70 9.37
CA ARG A 82 -7.21 -12.14 8.09
C ARG A 82 -6.24 -12.42 6.95
N SER A 83 -6.78 -12.72 5.77
CA SER A 83 -5.99 -12.90 4.56
C SER A 83 -5.54 -11.56 3.97
N LEU A 84 -4.33 -11.52 3.42
CA LEU A 84 -3.76 -10.36 2.73
C LEU A 84 -4.68 -9.88 1.59
N PRO A 85 -5.27 -10.73 0.73
CA PRO A 85 -6.26 -10.29 -0.25
C PRO A 85 -7.46 -9.56 0.38
N ALA A 86 -7.98 -10.06 1.51
CA ALA A 86 -9.11 -9.44 2.20
C ALA A 86 -8.76 -8.06 2.80
N LEU A 87 -7.47 -7.79 3.04
CA LEU A 87 -6.96 -6.48 3.47
C LEU A 87 -6.66 -5.55 2.28
N LEU A 88 -6.07 -6.10 1.21
CA LEU A 88 -5.68 -5.34 0.02
C LEU A 88 -6.89 -4.79 -0.74
N VAL A 89 -7.92 -5.62 -0.98
CA VAL A 89 -9.08 -5.24 -1.80
C VAL A 89 -9.75 -3.93 -1.33
N PRO A 90 -10.21 -3.81 -0.07
CA PRO A 90 -10.84 -2.58 0.39
C PRO A 90 -9.89 -1.39 0.38
N THR A 91 -8.63 -1.60 0.77
CA THR A 91 -7.65 -0.52 0.91
C THR A 91 -7.23 0.04 -0.46
N LEU A 92 -6.97 -0.82 -1.43
CA LEU A 92 -6.66 -0.42 -2.80
C LEU A 92 -7.87 0.25 -3.47
N ARG A 93 -9.08 -0.27 -3.27
CA ARG A 93 -10.30 0.38 -3.78
C ARG A 93 -10.40 1.81 -3.28
N ALA A 94 -10.22 2.03 -1.97
CA ALA A 94 -10.26 3.37 -1.39
C ALA A 94 -9.16 4.28 -1.95
N ALA A 95 -7.93 3.77 -2.11
CA ALA A 95 -6.81 4.55 -2.65
C ALA A 95 -7.00 4.91 -4.13
N LEU A 96 -7.46 3.98 -4.97
CA LEU A 96 -7.75 4.22 -6.38
C LEU A 96 -8.90 5.21 -6.57
N LEU A 97 -9.94 5.14 -5.74
CA LEU A 97 -11.03 6.12 -5.75
C LEU A 97 -10.53 7.53 -5.39
N LYS A 98 -9.65 7.66 -4.40
CA LYS A 98 -9.02 8.95 -4.06
C LYS A 98 -8.15 9.47 -5.20
N LEU A 99 -7.42 8.59 -5.89
CA LEU A 99 -6.58 8.94 -7.04
C LEU A 99 -7.38 9.48 -8.23
N SER A 100 -8.69 9.19 -8.31
CA SER A 100 -9.56 9.76 -9.34
C SER A 100 -9.81 11.27 -9.15
N HIS A 101 -9.62 11.81 -7.95
CA HIS A 101 -9.91 13.21 -7.58
C HIS A 101 -11.31 13.71 -8.00
N GLY A 102 -12.29 12.82 -8.19
CA GLY A 102 -13.62 13.19 -8.69
C GLY A 102 -13.66 13.56 -10.18
N GLU A 103 -12.55 13.39 -10.90
CA GLU A 103 -12.52 13.48 -12.36
C GLU A 103 -13.03 12.19 -13.01
N ALA A 104 -13.36 12.27 -14.30
CA ALA A 104 -13.62 11.07 -15.09
C ALA A 104 -12.46 10.07 -14.98
N LEU A 105 -12.82 8.80 -14.78
CA LEU A 105 -11.87 7.69 -14.76
C LEU A 105 -11.15 7.61 -16.11
N ARG A 106 -9.86 7.93 -16.10
CA ARG A 106 -8.97 7.70 -17.26
C ARG A 106 -8.73 6.22 -17.46
N ASP A 107 -8.26 5.85 -18.65
CA ASP A 107 -8.14 4.46 -19.09
C ASP A 107 -7.29 3.60 -18.15
N LYS A 108 -6.17 4.11 -17.62
CA LYS A 108 -5.31 3.33 -16.71
C LYS A 108 -5.94 3.15 -15.34
N LEU A 109 -6.57 4.19 -14.80
CA LEU A 109 -7.28 4.09 -13.52
C LEU A 109 -8.50 3.16 -13.62
N LYS A 110 -9.24 3.25 -14.73
CA LYS A 110 -10.32 2.32 -15.08
C LYS A 110 -9.80 0.87 -15.07
N ARG A 111 -8.74 0.60 -15.83
CA ARG A 111 -8.12 -0.73 -15.91
C ARG A 111 -7.64 -1.24 -14.56
N SER A 112 -7.09 -0.39 -13.69
CA SER A 112 -6.69 -0.78 -12.33
C SER A 112 -7.89 -1.19 -11.45
N MET A 113 -9.05 -0.54 -11.62
CA MET A 113 -10.29 -0.94 -10.95
C MET A 113 -10.84 -2.26 -11.51
N GLN A 114 -10.68 -2.52 -12.81
CA GLN A 114 -11.03 -3.81 -13.44
C GLN A 114 -10.13 -4.94 -12.94
N ALA A 115 -8.81 -4.70 -12.83
CA ALA A 115 -7.86 -5.64 -12.24
C ALA A 115 -8.21 -5.96 -10.79
N LEU A 116 -8.53 -4.93 -9.99
CA LEU A 116 -8.93 -5.12 -8.60
C LEU A 116 -10.23 -5.94 -8.48
N ALA A 117 -11.17 -5.75 -9.40
CA ALA A 117 -12.41 -6.54 -9.46
C ALA A 117 -12.15 -7.99 -9.86
N GLY A 118 -11.28 -8.24 -10.85
CA GLY A 118 -10.80 -9.57 -11.21
C GLY A 118 -10.16 -10.28 -10.02
N PHE A 119 -9.21 -9.59 -9.36
CA PHE A 119 -8.47 -10.07 -8.20
C PHE A 119 -9.40 -10.48 -7.06
N ALA A 120 -10.32 -9.58 -6.69
CA ALA A 120 -11.29 -9.85 -5.63
C ALA A 120 -12.20 -11.03 -5.97
N LYS A 121 -12.67 -11.12 -7.22
CA LYS A 121 -13.58 -12.18 -7.66
C LYS A 121 -12.88 -13.55 -7.70
N ALA A 122 -11.71 -13.64 -8.32
CA ALA A 122 -10.98 -14.89 -8.49
C ALA A 122 -10.50 -15.47 -7.15
N LEU A 123 -10.00 -14.60 -6.26
CA LEU A 123 -9.47 -15.03 -4.97
C LEU A 123 -10.55 -15.30 -3.92
N LYS A 124 -11.77 -14.77 -4.07
CA LYS A 124 -12.87 -15.01 -3.12
C LYS A 124 -13.21 -16.49 -2.93
N VAL A 125 -12.98 -17.33 -3.94
CA VAL A 125 -13.19 -18.78 -3.86
C VAL A 125 -12.20 -19.43 -2.89
N LYS A 126 -10.95 -18.96 -2.89
CA LYS A 126 -9.85 -19.48 -2.05
C LYS A 126 -9.78 -18.82 -0.68
N TYR A 127 -10.15 -17.55 -0.61
CA TYR A 127 -10.12 -16.70 0.58
C TYR A 127 -11.55 -16.24 0.90
N GLY A 128 -12.25 -17.05 1.71
CA GLY A 128 -13.66 -16.82 2.06
C GLY A 128 -13.92 -15.57 2.92
N ASP A 129 -12.87 -14.89 3.39
CA ASP A 129 -12.93 -13.67 4.19
C ASP A 129 -12.88 -12.38 3.35
N ILE A 130 -12.87 -12.48 2.01
CA ILE A 130 -13.05 -11.34 1.10
C ILE A 130 -14.53 -10.96 1.05
N GLU A 131 -14.90 -9.98 1.87
CA GLU A 131 -16.28 -9.49 1.99
C GLU A 131 -16.62 -8.41 0.95
N VAL A 132 -15.65 -7.55 0.62
CA VAL A 132 -15.89 -6.38 -0.22
C VAL A 132 -15.95 -6.76 -1.69
N GLY A 133 -17.12 -6.57 -2.29
CA GLY A 133 -17.28 -6.56 -3.74
C GLY A 133 -16.75 -5.26 -4.34
N VAL A 134 -16.00 -5.37 -5.43
CA VAL A 134 -15.63 -4.21 -6.25
C VAL A 134 -16.72 -4.07 -7.31
N GLU A 135 -17.52 -3.01 -7.21
CA GLU A 135 -18.58 -2.67 -8.18
C GLU A 135 -17.98 -2.13 -9.48
N PHE A 136 -17.18 -2.95 -10.15
CA PHE A 136 -16.53 -2.64 -11.42
C PHE A 136 -16.46 -3.90 -12.27
N PRO A 137 -16.68 -3.83 -13.60
CA PRO A 137 -16.59 -5.02 -14.45
C PRO A 137 -15.14 -5.52 -14.50
N ALA A 138 -14.91 -6.78 -14.14
CA ALA A 138 -13.61 -7.42 -14.32
C ALA A 138 -13.26 -7.54 -15.80
N GLU A 139 -11.97 -7.36 -16.14
CA GLU A 139 -11.44 -7.59 -17.48
C GLU A 139 -10.93 -9.03 -17.56
N PRO A 140 -11.41 -9.85 -18.51
CA PRO A 140 -10.93 -11.24 -18.65
C PRO A 140 -9.42 -11.29 -18.90
N GLY A 141 -8.72 -12.15 -18.16
CA GLY A 141 -7.26 -12.33 -18.26
C GLY A 141 -6.44 -11.25 -17.54
N LEU A 142 -7.06 -10.44 -16.68
CA LEU A 142 -6.38 -9.42 -15.88
C LEU A 142 -6.60 -9.67 -14.39
N ALA A 143 -5.57 -10.20 -13.72
CA ALA A 143 -5.60 -10.54 -12.30
C ALA A 143 -6.81 -11.44 -11.92
N ASP A 144 -7.20 -12.38 -12.77
CA ASP A 144 -8.39 -13.21 -12.59
C ASP A 144 -8.09 -14.73 -12.57
N SER A 145 -6.82 -15.10 -12.36
CA SER A 145 -6.38 -16.50 -12.42
C SER A 145 -6.73 -17.33 -11.18
N GLY A 146 -6.89 -16.69 -10.02
CA GLY A 146 -7.09 -17.33 -8.73
C GLY A 146 -5.77 -17.75 -8.05
N ASP A 147 -4.63 -17.51 -8.71
CA ASP A 147 -3.31 -17.62 -8.11
C ASP A 147 -2.88 -16.26 -7.55
N LEU A 148 -2.58 -16.23 -6.26
CA LEU A 148 -2.29 -14.98 -5.55
C LEU A 148 -1.04 -14.27 -6.08
N GLU A 149 0.00 -15.01 -6.47
CA GLU A 149 1.25 -14.40 -6.91
C GLU A 149 1.08 -13.75 -8.29
N PHE A 150 0.50 -14.48 -9.24
CA PHE A 150 0.21 -13.95 -10.57
C PHE A 150 -0.79 -12.79 -10.53
N ASP A 151 -1.87 -12.94 -9.77
CA ASP A 151 -2.90 -11.90 -9.70
C ASP A 151 -2.38 -10.62 -9.01
N LEU A 152 -1.48 -10.73 -8.01
CA LEU A 152 -0.83 -9.56 -7.40
C LEU A 152 0.11 -8.85 -8.38
N VAL A 153 0.86 -9.58 -9.19
CA VAL A 153 1.74 -8.99 -10.23
C VAL A 153 0.92 -8.15 -11.20
N ASP A 154 -0.16 -8.72 -11.74
CA ASP A 154 -1.05 -8.02 -12.68
C ASP A 154 -1.73 -6.81 -12.03
N LEU A 155 -2.20 -6.96 -10.80
CA LEU A 155 -2.84 -5.89 -10.04
C LEU A 155 -1.87 -4.73 -9.81
N PHE A 156 -0.64 -5.02 -9.35
CA PHE A 156 0.35 -3.98 -9.07
C PHE A 156 0.84 -3.30 -10.35
N ALA A 157 0.97 -4.04 -11.46
CA ALA A 157 1.25 -3.45 -12.76
C ALA A 157 0.15 -2.47 -13.19
N ALA A 158 -1.13 -2.83 -13.01
CA ALA A 158 -2.25 -1.96 -13.33
C ALA A 158 -2.32 -0.72 -12.43
N VAL A 159 -2.09 -0.88 -11.13
CA VAL A 159 -1.99 0.24 -10.16
C VAL A 159 -0.83 1.17 -10.51
N GLY A 160 0.32 0.62 -10.89
CA GLY A 160 1.49 1.39 -11.30
C GLY A 160 1.28 2.18 -12.58
N ALA A 161 0.60 1.59 -13.56
CA ALA A 161 0.22 2.30 -14.76
C ALA A 161 -0.74 3.46 -14.48
N ALA A 162 -1.68 3.28 -13.54
CA ALA A 162 -2.59 4.35 -13.10
C ALA A 162 -1.84 5.48 -12.36
N ALA A 163 -0.90 5.13 -11.48
CA ALA A 163 -0.05 6.10 -10.79
C ALA A 163 0.84 6.89 -11.78
N ALA A 164 1.45 6.20 -12.76
CA ALA A 164 2.27 6.81 -13.81
C ALA A 164 1.48 7.82 -14.66
N GLU A 165 0.25 7.46 -15.09
CA GLU A 165 -0.63 8.34 -15.85
C GLU A 165 -0.97 9.64 -15.09
N ARG A 166 -1.03 9.55 -13.77
CA ARG A 166 -1.26 10.67 -12.85
C ARG A 166 0.03 11.37 -12.40
N LYS A 167 1.20 11.00 -12.94
CA LYS A 167 2.53 11.54 -12.58
C LYS A 167 2.82 11.43 -11.07
N THR A 168 2.36 10.33 -10.47
CA THR A 168 2.58 10.01 -9.06
C THR A 168 3.16 8.60 -8.91
N ALA A 169 3.43 8.20 -7.68
CA ALA A 169 3.72 6.84 -7.28
C ALA A 169 2.64 6.32 -6.33
N PHE A 170 2.60 5.01 -6.16
CA PHE A 170 1.75 4.33 -5.20
C PHE A 170 2.62 3.67 -4.12
N ALA A 171 2.32 3.90 -2.85
CA ALA A 171 3.08 3.34 -1.73
C ALA A 171 2.18 2.61 -0.73
N PHE A 172 2.51 1.35 -0.45
CA PHE A 172 1.89 0.56 0.60
C PHE A 172 2.59 0.81 1.94
N PHE A 173 1.78 1.06 2.97
CA PHE A 173 2.22 1.16 4.36
C PHE A 173 1.52 0.05 5.13
N ILE A 174 2.26 -1.00 5.46
CA ILE A 174 1.72 -2.20 6.10
C ILE A 174 2.22 -2.28 7.54
N ASP A 175 1.31 -2.15 8.50
CA ASP A 175 1.57 -2.37 9.91
C ASP A 175 1.26 -3.81 10.33
N GLU A 176 1.94 -4.26 11.39
CA GLU A 176 1.81 -5.62 11.94
C GLU A 176 2.03 -6.74 10.91
N LEU A 177 2.93 -6.51 9.93
CA LEU A 177 3.25 -7.41 8.81
C LEU A 177 3.57 -8.84 9.25
N GLN A 178 4.08 -9.03 10.47
CA GLN A 178 4.40 -10.35 11.01
C GLN A 178 3.20 -11.30 11.15
N TYR A 179 1.96 -10.80 11.11
CA TYR A 179 0.75 -11.62 11.15
C TYR A 179 0.29 -12.10 9.78
N VAL A 180 0.88 -11.61 8.69
CA VAL A 180 0.61 -12.10 7.34
C VAL A 180 1.17 -13.51 7.19
N GLU A 181 0.36 -14.41 6.65
CA GLU A 181 0.76 -15.79 6.38
C GLU A 181 1.94 -15.83 5.39
N LYS A 182 2.91 -16.72 5.63
CA LYS A 182 4.19 -16.75 4.91
C LYS A 182 4.05 -16.87 3.39
N ARG A 183 3.12 -17.69 2.89
CA ARG A 183 2.91 -17.84 1.44
C ARG A 183 2.33 -16.57 0.83
N GLN A 184 1.44 -15.89 1.55
CA GLN A 184 0.87 -14.62 1.11
C GLN A 184 1.91 -13.49 1.13
N LEU A 185 2.77 -13.46 2.15
CA LEU A 185 3.91 -12.55 2.21
C LEU A 185 4.91 -12.80 1.08
N ALA A 186 5.19 -14.06 0.74
CA ALA A 186 6.03 -14.40 -0.40
C ALA A 186 5.46 -13.87 -1.71
N ALA A 187 4.15 -14.07 -1.96
CA ALA A 187 3.47 -13.55 -3.14
C ALA A 187 3.53 -12.01 -3.22
N LEU A 188 3.35 -11.32 -2.09
CA LEU A 188 3.52 -9.86 -2.01
C LEU A 188 4.94 -9.42 -2.38
N ILE A 189 5.96 -10.08 -1.83
CA ILE A 189 7.36 -9.77 -2.11
C ILE A 189 7.68 -10.00 -3.59
N SER A 190 7.23 -11.13 -4.17
CA SER A 190 7.38 -11.42 -5.60
C SER A 190 6.77 -10.32 -6.47
N ALA A 191 5.55 -9.88 -6.16
CA ALA A 191 4.85 -8.84 -6.92
C ALA A 191 5.54 -7.47 -6.82
N LEU A 192 6.02 -7.08 -5.64
CA LEU A 192 6.81 -5.86 -5.44
C LEU A 192 8.16 -5.94 -6.18
N HIS A 193 8.82 -7.10 -6.13
CA HIS A 193 10.07 -7.32 -6.86
C HIS A 193 9.87 -7.16 -8.37
N ARG A 194 8.81 -7.74 -8.91
CA ARG A 194 8.46 -7.61 -10.33
C ARG A 194 8.15 -6.16 -10.71
N SER A 195 7.38 -5.45 -9.88
CA SER A 195 7.08 -4.03 -10.06
C SER A 195 8.37 -3.19 -10.14
N GLY A 196 9.35 -3.50 -9.29
CA GLY A 196 10.68 -2.86 -9.32
C GLY A 196 11.50 -3.16 -10.58
N GLN A 197 11.43 -4.38 -11.12
CA GLN A 197 12.09 -4.75 -12.38
C GLN A 197 11.49 -4.01 -13.58
N ASP A 198 10.17 -3.85 -13.59
CA ASP A 198 9.42 -3.18 -14.65
C ASP A 198 9.43 -1.64 -14.49
N ASN A 199 10.10 -1.12 -13.46
CA ASN A 199 10.10 0.29 -13.06
C ASN A 199 8.69 0.88 -12.90
N ALA A 200 7.71 0.05 -12.54
CA ALA A 200 6.37 0.51 -12.21
C ALA A 200 6.44 1.38 -10.94
N PRO A 201 5.77 2.54 -10.88
CA PRO A 201 5.85 3.44 -9.73
C PRO A 201 4.93 2.95 -8.58
N VAL A 202 5.19 1.74 -8.08
CA VAL A 202 4.49 1.07 -6.97
C VAL A 202 5.51 0.43 -6.04
N THR A 203 5.37 0.63 -4.72
CA THR A 203 6.26 0.03 -3.71
C THR A 203 5.58 -0.30 -2.40
#